data_AF-A0A352QQ19-F1
#
_entry.id   AF-A0A352QQ19-F1
#
_cell.length_a   1.000
_cell.length_b   1.000
_cell.length_c   1.000
_cell.angle_alpha   90.00
_cell.angle_beta   90.00
_cell.angle_gamma   90.00
#
_symmetry.space_group_name_H-M   'P 1'
#
loop_
_entity.id
_entity.type
_entity.pdbx_description
1 polymer ?
#
loop_
_entity_poly.entity_id
_entity_poly.type
_entity_poly.pdbx_seq_one_letter_code
_entity_poly.pdbx_strand_id
1 'polypeptide(L)'
;MAACRLGEGLLRCRDIAAWEATDAMAGTDMAESFARSGNLRAAVAIDEQRLWRLEQLAHCDALDEKLKTRGGEFLARAARAGNRHAMVAYASGIHFDHRGGYAASREFDDWRRDSPGMLQRALQAGEPSAVMLLLMAYQDDSNFASALIPDDPERAYAFHLLANRLFGYTVSDDYARSLDAAAMRRARELARQMHERHFEGRKLDGKLAHVLPPALQRPDGYPQDPCVPEA
;
A
#
# COMPACT_ATOMS: atom_id res chain seq x y z
N MET A 1 1.71 -18.44 -2.89
CA MET A 1 3.06 -17.85 -3.00
C MET A 1 3.38 -17.43 -4.43
N ALA A 2 3.49 -18.34 -5.41
CA ALA A 2 3.81 -17.98 -6.81
C ALA A 2 2.82 -16.96 -7.45
N ALA A 3 1.51 -17.14 -7.25
CA ALA A 3 0.51 -16.21 -7.76
C ALA A 3 0.62 -14.79 -7.16
N CYS A 4 0.97 -14.66 -5.87
CA CYS A 4 1.18 -13.36 -5.25
C CYS A 4 2.37 -12.64 -5.90
N ARG A 5 3.52 -13.34 -6.00
CA ARG A 5 4.75 -12.78 -6.61
C ARG A 5 4.51 -12.35 -8.05
N LEU A 6 3.82 -13.19 -8.82
CA LEU A 6 3.50 -12.89 -10.20
C LEU A 6 2.54 -11.69 -10.30
N GLY A 7 1.50 -11.63 -9.45
CA GLY A 7 0.59 -10.49 -9.40
C GLY A 7 1.30 -9.17 -9.14
N GLU A 8 2.12 -9.11 -8.08
CA GLU A 8 2.94 -7.95 -7.73
C GLU A 8 3.92 -7.57 -8.85
N GLY A 9 4.60 -8.55 -9.44
CA GLY A 9 5.55 -8.31 -10.53
C GLY A 9 4.89 -7.73 -11.78
N LEU A 10 3.71 -8.24 -12.16
CA LEU A 10 2.97 -7.74 -13.31
C LEU A 10 2.46 -6.31 -13.10
N LEU A 11 1.94 -6.00 -11.91
CA LEU A 11 1.51 -4.64 -11.57
C LEU A 11 2.69 -3.67 -11.55
N ARG A 12 3.83 -4.07 -10.96
CA ARG A 12 5.05 -3.26 -11.00
C ARG A 12 5.46 -2.95 -12.43
N CYS A 13 5.46 -3.94 -13.32
CA CYS A 13 5.81 -3.72 -14.71
C CYS A 13 4.84 -2.79 -15.45
N ARG A 14 3.54 -2.91 -15.17
CA ARG A 14 2.53 -1.98 -15.69
C ARG A 14 2.79 -0.54 -15.22
N ASP A 15 3.07 -0.36 -13.93
CA ASP A 15 3.25 0.97 -13.34
C ASP A 15 4.55 1.63 -13.82
N ILE A 16 5.61 0.84 -14.04
CA ILE A 16 6.87 1.33 -14.60
C ILE A 16 6.71 1.73 -16.08
N ALA A 17 5.98 0.95 -16.88
CA ALA A 17 5.66 1.32 -18.26
C ALA A 17 4.82 2.62 -18.32
N ALA A 18 3.87 2.79 -17.40
CA ALA A 18 3.09 4.02 -17.29
C ALA A 18 3.96 5.22 -16.89
N TRP A 19 4.87 5.05 -15.92
CA TRP A 19 5.81 6.09 -15.52
C TRP A 19 6.74 6.53 -16.66
N GLU A 20 7.26 5.60 -17.45
CA GLU A 20 8.10 5.93 -18.60
C GLU A 20 7.35 6.84 -19.58
N ALA A 21 6.09 6.52 -19.85
CA ALA A 21 5.25 7.25 -20.80
C ALA A 21 4.91 8.68 -20.36
N THR A 22 4.92 9.00 -19.05
CA THR A 22 4.47 10.31 -18.53
C THR A 22 5.55 11.14 -17.84
N ASP A 23 6.52 10.51 -17.17
CA ASP A 23 7.31 11.18 -16.12
C ASP A 23 8.84 11.01 -16.26
N ALA A 24 9.33 10.28 -17.26
CA ALA A 24 10.76 9.98 -17.39
C ALA A 24 11.64 11.24 -17.51
N MET A 25 11.11 12.34 -18.05
CA MET A 25 11.82 13.63 -18.16
C MET A 25 11.67 14.50 -16.90
N ALA A 26 10.47 14.54 -16.29
CA ALA A 26 10.16 15.38 -15.13
C ALA A 26 11.02 15.07 -13.89
N GLY A 27 11.46 13.80 -13.73
CA GLY A 27 12.38 13.41 -12.66
C GLY A 27 13.77 14.07 -12.74
N THR A 28 14.28 14.32 -13.96
CA THR A 28 15.58 14.97 -14.18
C THR A 28 15.54 16.41 -13.69
N ASP A 29 14.50 17.15 -14.09
CA ASP A 29 14.34 18.56 -13.73
C ASP A 29 14.22 18.74 -12.21
N MET A 30 13.55 17.79 -11.54
CA MET A 30 13.39 17.81 -10.09
C MET A 30 14.71 17.52 -9.35
N ALA A 31 15.48 16.52 -9.78
CA ALA A 31 16.80 16.21 -9.21
C ALA A 31 17.76 17.40 -9.35
N GLU A 32 17.82 18.01 -10.54
CA GLU A 32 18.63 19.21 -10.79
C GLU A 32 18.18 20.42 -9.96
N SER A 33 16.87 20.58 -9.72
CA SER A 33 16.33 21.62 -8.85
C SER A 33 16.78 21.43 -7.39
N PHE A 34 16.71 20.21 -6.87
CA PHE A 34 17.21 19.90 -5.52
C PHE A 34 18.72 20.06 -5.41
N ALA A 35 19.48 19.67 -6.44
CA ALA A 35 20.92 19.88 -6.49
C ALA A 35 21.28 21.37 -6.48
N ARG A 36 20.61 22.19 -7.30
CA ARG A 36 20.81 23.65 -7.35
C ARG A 36 20.45 24.37 -6.05
N SER A 37 19.48 23.86 -5.30
CA SER A 37 19.11 24.37 -3.97
C SER A 37 19.98 23.82 -2.82
N GLY A 38 21.02 23.04 -3.14
CA GLY A 38 21.96 22.48 -2.16
C GLY A 38 21.47 21.24 -1.43
N ASN A 39 20.27 20.73 -1.74
CA ASN A 39 19.73 19.51 -1.16
C ASN A 39 20.19 18.27 -1.95
N LEU A 40 21.49 17.98 -1.88
CA LEU A 40 22.11 16.89 -2.63
C LEU A 40 21.55 15.52 -2.24
N ARG A 41 21.16 15.32 -0.97
CA ARG A 41 20.57 14.05 -0.53
C ARG A 41 19.24 13.75 -1.22
N ALA A 42 18.39 14.77 -1.38
CA ALA A 42 17.13 14.60 -2.10
C ALA A 42 17.37 14.37 -3.60
N ALA A 43 18.32 15.09 -4.21
CA ALA A 43 18.69 14.89 -5.61
C ALA A 43 19.18 13.46 -5.89
N VAL A 44 20.13 12.96 -5.08
CA VAL A 44 20.62 11.57 -5.19
C VAL A 44 19.49 10.56 -5.03
N ALA A 45 18.60 10.76 -4.04
CA ALA A 45 17.47 9.86 -3.85
C ALA A 45 16.49 9.85 -5.04
N ILE A 46 16.37 10.93 -5.81
CA ILE A 46 15.54 10.98 -7.03
C ILE A 46 16.26 10.24 -8.17
N ASP A 47 17.56 10.49 -8.36
CA ASP A 47 18.34 9.84 -9.42
C ASP A 47 18.44 8.32 -9.22
N GLU A 48 18.66 7.87 -7.98
CA GLU A 48 18.61 6.44 -7.63
C GLU A 48 17.24 5.82 -7.93
N GLN A 49 16.14 6.58 -7.76
CA GLN A 49 14.79 6.11 -8.07
C GLN A 49 14.65 5.86 -9.56
N ARG A 50 15.15 6.81 -10.34
CA ARG A 50 15.07 6.78 -11.78
C ARG A 50 15.91 5.65 -12.35
N LEU A 51 17.15 5.51 -11.88
CA LEU A 51 18.04 4.43 -12.32
C LEU A 51 17.40 3.06 -12.07
N TRP A 52 16.88 2.85 -10.85
CA TRP A 52 16.19 1.59 -10.54
C TRP A 52 14.99 1.34 -11.46
N ARG A 53 14.15 2.35 -11.73
CA ARG A 53 13.00 2.19 -12.66
C ARG A 53 13.45 1.82 -14.07
N LEU A 54 14.53 2.40 -14.56
CA LEU A 54 15.11 2.07 -15.87
C LEU A 54 15.64 0.63 -15.91
N GLU A 55 16.30 0.17 -14.85
CA GLU A 55 16.74 -1.23 -14.73
C GLU A 55 15.56 -2.20 -14.74
N GLN A 56 14.48 -1.87 -14.02
CA GLN A 56 13.27 -2.68 -14.00
C GLN A 56 12.53 -2.67 -15.34
N LEU A 57 12.52 -1.54 -16.06
CA LEU A 57 11.89 -1.44 -17.37
C LEU A 57 12.48 -2.49 -18.33
N ALA A 58 13.80 -2.67 -18.34
CA ALA A 58 14.46 -3.70 -19.14
C ALA A 58 13.98 -5.13 -18.82
N HIS A 59 13.59 -5.40 -17.56
CA HIS A 59 12.98 -6.68 -17.18
C HIS A 59 11.52 -6.80 -17.59
N CYS A 60 10.82 -5.68 -17.72
CA CYS A 60 9.40 -5.59 -18.04
C CYS A 60 9.11 -5.54 -19.55
N ASP A 61 10.05 -5.06 -20.37
CA ASP A 61 9.90 -4.93 -21.82
C ASP A 61 9.66 -6.25 -22.54
N ALA A 62 10.16 -7.35 -21.98
CA ALA A 62 9.96 -8.69 -22.51
C ALA A 62 8.53 -9.24 -22.29
N LEU A 63 7.69 -8.55 -21.50
CA LEU A 63 6.33 -8.99 -21.17
C LEU A 63 5.30 -8.31 -22.06
N ASP A 64 4.34 -9.10 -22.55
CA ASP A 64 3.18 -8.61 -23.28
C ASP A 64 2.32 -7.68 -22.41
N GLU A 65 1.83 -6.58 -22.98
CA GLU A 65 1.00 -5.59 -22.28
C GLU A 65 -0.28 -6.22 -21.71
N LYS A 66 -0.89 -7.15 -22.45
CA LYS A 66 -2.08 -7.86 -21.95
C LYS A 66 -1.76 -8.76 -20.76
N LEU A 67 -0.51 -9.20 -20.60
CA LEU A 67 -0.11 -9.97 -19.43
C LEU A 67 0.09 -9.06 -18.22
N LYS A 68 0.69 -7.87 -18.41
CA LYS A 68 0.90 -6.87 -17.35
C LYS A 68 -0.42 -6.45 -16.68
N THR A 69 -1.50 -6.34 -17.45
CA THR A 69 -2.84 -5.99 -16.90
C THR A 69 -3.48 -7.09 -16.05
N ARG A 70 -3.01 -8.34 -16.13
CA ARG A 70 -3.58 -9.47 -15.38
C ARG A 70 -3.09 -9.58 -13.94
N GLY A 71 -2.29 -8.63 -13.45
CA GLY A 71 -1.79 -8.62 -12.08
C GLY A 71 -2.91 -8.75 -11.03
N GLY A 72 -4.04 -8.06 -11.24
CA GLY A 72 -5.23 -8.15 -10.39
C GLY A 72 -5.80 -9.57 -10.26
N GLU A 73 -5.87 -10.32 -11.36
CA GLU A 73 -6.35 -11.71 -11.35
C GLU A 73 -5.50 -12.61 -10.46
N PHE A 74 -4.17 -12.46 -10.53
CA PHE A 74 -3.24 -13.27 -9.76
C PHE A 74 -3.24 -12.90 -8.27
N LEU A 75 -3.35 -11.60 -7.95
CA LEU A 75 -3.55 -11.15 -6.58
C LEU A 75 -4.86 -11.68 -6.00
N ALA A 76 -5.97 -11.61 -6.76
CA ALA A 76 -7.27 -12.14 -6.31
C ALA A 76 -7.19 -13.64 -5.98
N ARG A 77 -6.52 -14.44 -6.83
CA ARG A 77 -6.29 -15.87 -6.58
C ARG A 77 -5.47 -16.10 -5.31
N ALA A 78 -4.38 -15.37 -5.13
CA ALA A 78 -3.53 -15.50 -3.96
C ALA A 78 -4.23 -15.06 -2.66
N ALA A 79 -4.99 -13.96 -2.70
CA ALA A 79 -5.78 -13.44 -1.60
C ALA A 79 -6.83 -14.45 -1.14
N ARG A 80 -7.58 -15.03 -2.10
CA ARG A 80 -8.57 -16.10 -1.83
C ARG A 80 -7.93 -17.37 -1.27
N ALA A 81 -6.68 -17.64 -1.62
CA ALA A 81 -5.89 -18.73 -1.06
C ALA A 81 -5.28 -18.44 0.33
N GLY A 82 -5.61 -17.31 0.96
CA GLY A 82 -5.17 -17.00 2.31
C GLY A 82 -3.87 -16.20 2.41
N ASN A 83 -3.27 -15.78 1.30
CA ASN A 83 -2.06 -14.95 1.36
C ASN A 83 -2.42 -13.54 1.86
N ARG A 84 -2.00 -13.22 3.09
CA ARG A 84 -2.33 -11.98 3.80
C ARG A 84 -1.86 -10.72 3.06
N HIS A 85 -0.69 -10.77 2.43
CA HIS A 85 -0.18 -9.66 1.65
C HIS A 85 -1.01 -9.40 0.38
N ALA A 86 -1.29 -10.46 -0.39
CA ALA A 86 -2.15 -10.37 -1.57
C ALA A 86 -3.56 -9.90 -1.23
N MET A 87 -4.08 -10.19 -0.04
CA MET A 87 -5.34 -9.61 0.42
C MET A 87 -5.28 -8.09 0.47
N VAL A 88 -4.20 -7.50 1.01
CA VAL A 88 -4.03 -6.03 1.06
C VAL A 88 -3.82 -5.46 -0.34
N ALA A 89 -2.92 -6.06 -1.12
CA ALA A 89 -2.62 -5.60 -2.48
C ALA A 89 -3.86 -5.64 -3.39
N TYR A 90 -4.64 -6.72 -3.36
CA TYR A 90 -5.91 -6.80 -4.09
C TYR A 90 -6.92 -5.78 -3.56
N ALA A 91 -7.10 -5.70 -2.23
CA ALA A 91 -8.07 -4.78 -1.61
C ALA A 91 -7.77 -3.30 -1.87
N SER A 92 -6.50 -2.94 -2.07
CA SER A 92 -6.09 -1.57 -2.42
C SER A 92 -6.71 -1.06 -3.72
N GLY A 93 -7.13 -1.95 -4.63
CA GLY A 93 -7.68 -1.58 -5.94
C GLY A 93 -6.64 -1.03 -6.92
N ILE A 94 -5.34 -1.03 -6.58
CA ILE A 94 -4.28 -0.48 -7.45
C ILE A 94 -4.22 -1.16 -8.83
N HIS A 95 -4.74 -2.39 -8.96
CA HIS A 95 -4.79 -3.10 -10.22
C HIS A 95 -5.81 -2.54 -11.23
N PHE A 96 -6.71 -1.65 -10.83
CA PHE A 96 -7.58 -0.94 -11.76
C PHE A 96 -6.83 0.21 -12.45
N ASP A 97 -7.06 0.35 -13.76
CA ASP A 97 -6.48 1.43 -14.57
C ASP A 97 -7.19 2.77 -14.26
N HIS A 98 -6.41 3.83 -14.03
CA HIS A 98 -6.93 5.19 -13.84
C HIS A 98 -7.71 5.74 -15.05
N ARG A 99 -7.56 5.14 -16.24
CA ARG A 99 -8.28 5.53 -17.46
C ARG A 99 -9.77 5.16 -17.46
N GLY A 100 -10.26 4.44 -16.44
CA GLY A 100 -11.67 4.17 -16.21
C GLY A 100 -12.21 2.93 -16.95
N GLY A 101 -13.53 2.77 -16.97
CA GLY A 101 -14.23 1.66 -17.65
C GLY A 101 -14.34 0.35 -16.87
N TYR A 102 -13.53 0.18 -15.81
CA TYR A 102 -13.62 -0.99 -14.93
C TYR A 102 -14.90 -1.02 -14.07
N ALA A 103 -15.53 0.13 -13.81
CA ALA A 103 -16.68 0.23 -12.90
C ALA A 103 -17.91 -0.58 -13.35
N ALA A 104 -18.05 -0.84 -14.66
CA ALA A 104 -19.11 -1.68 -15.22
C ALA A 104 -18.71 -3.17 -15.32
N SER A 105 -17.50 -3.53 -14.91
CA SER A 105 -16.99 -4.89 -15.02
C SER A 105 -17.42 -5.75 -13.82
N ARG A 106 -17.61 -7.05 -14.09
CA ARG A 106 -17.80 -8.04 -13.02
C ARG A 106 -16.61 -8.11 -12.06
N GLU A 107 -15.40 -7.88 -12.56
CA GLU A 107 -14.18 -7.87 -11.74
C GLU A 107 -14.26 -6.78 -10.65
N PHE A 108 -14.73 -5.60 -11.01
CA PHE A 108 -14.92 -4.50 -10.06
C PHE A 108 -16.00 -4.81 -9.02
N ASP A 109 -17.11 -5.43 -9.43
CA ASP A 109 -18.14 -5.89 -8.48
C ASP A 109 -17.62 -6.95 -7.51
N ASP A 110 -16.83 -7.91 -8.02
CA ASP A 110 -16.21 -8.95 -7.20
C ASP A 110 -15.21 -8.33 -6.21
N TRP A 111 -14.37 -7.40 -6.68
CA TRP A 111 -13.45 -6.65 -5.84
C TRP A 111 -14.19 -5.85 -4.75
N ARG A 112 -15.18 -5.03 -5.13
CA ARG A 112 -15.96 -4.19 -4.22
C ARG A 112 -16.57 -4.99 -3.08
N ARG A 113 -17.09 -6.19 -3.39
CA ARG A 113 -17.69 -7.10 -2.42
C ARG A 113 -16.64 -7.77 -1.52
N ASP A 114 -15.53 -8.24 -2.09
CA ASP A 114 -14.57 -9.08 -1.39
C ASP A 114 -13.56 -8.27 -0.54
N SER A 115 -13.22 -7.06 -0.97
CA SER A 115 -12.10 -6.25 -0.47
C SER A 115 -12.19 -5.86 1.02
N PRO A 116 -13.32 -5.34 1.55
CA PRO A 116 -13.41 -5.00 2.97
C PRO A 116 -13.15 -6.20 3.89
N GLY A 117 -13.68 -7.36 3.53
CA GLY A 117 -13.47 -8.60 4.27
C GLY A 117 -12.05 -9.14 4.16
N MET A 118 -11.41 -9.00 2.99
CA MET A 118 -10.00 -9.36 2.80
C MET A 118 -9.08 -8.50 3.65
N LEU A 119 -9.31 -7.18 3.68
CA LEU A 119 -8.49 -6.25 4.43
C LEU A 119 -8.57 -6.49 5.95
N GLN A 120 -9.77 -6.79 6.46
CA GLN A 120 -9.95 -7.17 7.87
C GLN A 120 -9.26 -8.50 8.21
N ARG A 121 -9.33 -9.51 7.33
CA ARG A 121 -8.62 -10.78 7.54
C ARG A 121 -7.11 -10.61 7.51
N ALA A 122 -6.59 -9.76 6.64
CA ALA A 122 -5.16 -9.44 6.60
C ALA A 122 -4.69 -8.80 7.91
N LEU A 123 -5.43 -7.81 8.43
CA LEU A 123 -5.18 -7.23 9.75
C LEU A 123 -5.18 -8.30 10.84
N GLN A 124 -6.19 -9.16 10.86
CA GLN A 124 -6.31 -10.21 11.87
C GLN A 124 -5.16 -11.22 11.83
N ALA A 125 -4.59 -11.45 10.65
CA ALA A 125 -3.41 -12.28 10.40
C ALA A 125 -2.07 -11.56 10.64
N GLY A 126 -2.11 -10.35 11.22
CA GLY A 126 -0.91 -9.57 11.56
C GLY A 126 -0.19 -8.99 10.36
N GLU A 127 -0.87 -8.77 9.23
CA GLU A 127 -0.27 -8.10 8.06
C GLU A 127 -0.11 -6.60 8.32
N PRO A 128 1.12 -6.07 8.44
CA PRO A 128 1.33 -4.68 8.82
C PRO A 128 0.77 -3.70 7.79
N SER A 129 0.80 -4.07 6.50
CA SER A 129 0.30 -3.22 5.43
C SER A 129 -1.21 -2.96 5.48
N ALA A 130 -1.97 -3.86 6.12
CA ALA A 130 -3.40 -3.67 6.34
C ALA A 130 -3.69 -2.47 7.27
N VAL A 131 -2.80 -2.19 8.23
CA VAL A 131 -2.96 -1.07 9.18
C VAL A 131 -2.96 0.27 8.43
N MET A 132 -2.02 0.45 7.51
CA MET A 132 -1.89 1.70 6.75
C MET A 132 -3.04 1.88 5.77
N LEU A 133 -3.46 0.81 5.08
CA LEU A 133 -4.57 0.91 4.15
C LEU A 133 -5.90 1.16 4.88
N LEU A 134 -6.14 0.52 6.03
CA LEU A 134 -7.32 0.80 6.86
C LEU A 134 -7.29 2.21 7.45
N LEU A 135 -6.11 2.68 7.86
CA LEU A 135 -5.96 4.05 8.31
C LEU A 135 -6.42 5.04 7.23
N MET A 136 -5.89 4.90 6.02
CA MET A 136 -6.27 5.76 4.89
C MET A 136 -7.76 5.63 4.56
N ALA A 137 -8.29 4.40 4.58
CA ALA A 137 -9.67 4.14 4.21
C ALA A 137 -10.71 4.70 5.19
N TYR A 138 -10.38 4.85 6.47
CA TYR A 138 -11.28 5.48 7.46
C TYR A 138 -11.15 7.00 7.54
N GLN A 139 -10.12 7.57 6.90
CA GLN A 139 -9.76 8.98 7.04
C GLN A 139 -10.41 9.86 5.99
N ASP A 140 -10.23 9.50 4.71
CA ASP A 140 -10.68 10.30 3.57
C ASP A 140 -10.81 9.45 2.30
N ASP A 141 -11.60 9.94 1.35
CA ASP A 141 -11.82 9.38 0.01
C ASP A 141 -10.61 9.57 -0.94
N SER A 142 -9.40 9.26 -0.49
CA SER A 142 -8.16 9.42 -1.28
C SER A 142 -7.83 8.25 -2.20
N ASN A 143 -8.43 7.08 -2.01
CA ASN A 143 -8.12 5.88 -2.77
C ASN A 143 -9.33 4.94 -2.91
N PHE A 144 -9.18 3.89 -3.74
CA PHE A 144 -10.23 2.90 -3.97
C PHE A 144 -10.74 2.22 -2.69
N ALA A 145 -9.85 1.89 -1.76
CA ALA A 145 -10.25 1.25 -0.51
C ALA A 145 -11.07 2.19 0.38
N SER A 146 -10.77 3.50 0.37
CA SER A 146 -11.59 4.52 1.06
C SER A 146 -13.01 4.56 0.54
N ALA A 147 -13.21 4.45 -0.78
CA ALA A 147 -14.57 4.44 -1.36
C ALA A 147 -15.43 3.23 -0.92
N LEU A 148 -14.83 2.21 -0.28
CA LEU A 148 -15.52 1.00 0.21
C LEU A 148 -15.80 1.02 1.71
N ILE A 149 -15.11 1.88 2.45
CA ILE A 149 -15.14 1.90 3.91
C ILE A 149 -15.63 3.29 4.33
N PRO A 150 -16.78 3.40 5.01
CA PRO A 150 -17.25 4.70 5.47
C PRO A 150 -16.25 5.37 6.40
N ASP A 151 -16.07 6.68 6.22
CA ASP A 151 -15.31 7.52 7.12
C ASP A 151 -15.76 7.33 8.58
N ASP A 152 -14.80 7.07 9.45
CA ASP A 152 -15.03 6.93 10.89
C ASP A 152 -13.83 7.53 11.62
N PRO A 153 -13.94 8.78 12.11
CA PRO A 153 -12.85 9.47 12.78
C PRO A 153 -12.32 8.74 14.02
N GLU A 154 -13.17 8.00 14.74
CA GLU A 154 -12.73 7.21 15.91
C GLU A 154 -11.89 6.01 15.46
N ARG A 155 -12.30 5.31 14.40
CA ARG A 155 -11.53 4.22 13.78
C ARG A 155 -10.23 4.72 13.16
N ALA A 156 -10.27 5.82 12.40
CA ALA A 156 -9.08 6.42 11.82
C ALA A 156 -8.06 6.76 12.91
N TYR A 157 -8.51 7.37 14.02
CA TYR A 157 -7.63 7.65 15.15
C TYR A 157 -7.10 6.37 15.82
N ALA A 158 -7.90 5.30 15.94
CA ALA A 158 -7.43 4.02 16.44
C ALA A 158 -6.35 3.39 15.55
N PHE A 159 -6.52 3.44 14.22
CA PHE A 159 -5.51 2.93 13.28
C PHE A 159 -4.25 3.80 13.24
N HIS A 160 -4.37 5.12 13.43
CA HIS A 160 -3.21 6.02 13.64
C HIS A 160 -2.40 5.61 14.87
N LEU A 161 -3.09 5.41 16.00
CA LEU A 161 -2.48 4.97 17.25
C LEU A 161 -1.88 3.55 17.15
N LEU A 162 -2.46 2.67 16.34
CA LEU A 162 -1.89 1.36 16.04
C LEU A 162 -0.62 1.50 15.18
N ALA A 163 -0.66 2.31 14.13
CA ALA A 163 0.51 2.59 13.28
C ALA A 163 1.67 3.21 14.08
N ASN A 164 1.39 4.13 15.01
CA ASN A 164 2.41 4.66 15.94
C ASN A 164 3.06 3.55 16.78
N ARG A 165 2.25 2.66 17.37
CA ARG A 165 2.76 1.55 18.18
C ARG A 165 3.61 0.58 17.36
N LEU A 166 3.17 0.30 16.14
CA LEU A 166 3.78 -0.71 15.28
C LEU A 166 5.04 -0.19 14.58
N PHE A 167 5.06 1.06 14.12
CA PHE A 167 6.14 1.62 13.27
C PHE A 167 6.91 2.78 13.92
N GLY A 168 6.50 3.25 15.10
CA GLY A 168 7.15 4.38 15.78
C GLY A 168 6.85 5.76 15.17
N TYR A 169 5.78 5.90 14.37
CA TYR A 169 5.40 7.15 13.72
C TYR A 169 4.77 8.15 14.69
N THR A 170 5.30 9.37 14.83
CA THR A 170 4.68 10.41 15.66
C THR A 170 3.39 10.93 15.03
N VAL A 171 2.28 10.84 15.76
CA VAL A 171 0.94 11.21 15.28
C VAL A 171 0.77 12.73 15.33
N SER A 172 0.18 13.31 14.28
CA SER A 172 -0.34 14.69 14.34
C SER A 172 -1.63 14.70 15.17
N ASP A 173 -1.75 15.61 16.14
CA ASP A 173 -2.94 15.74 16.99
C ASP A 173 -4.20 16.16 16.21
N ASP A 174 -4.06 16.48 14.92
CA ASP A 174 -5.14 16.91 14.03
C ASP A 174 -6.30 15.92 13.98
N TYR A 175 -6.00 14.63 14.05
CA TYR A 175 -7.00 13.55 14.07
C TYR A 175 -7.79 13.47 15.38
N ALA A 176 -7.23 13.97 16.48
CA ALA A 176 -7.91 13.99 17.78
C ALA A 176 -8.82 15.23 17.93
N ARG A 177 -8.66 16.27 17.10
CA ARG A 177 -9.35 17.56 17.27
C ARG A 177 -10.88 17.45 17.18
N SER A 178 -11.41 16.50 16.42
CA SER A 178 -12.86 16.29 16.25
C SER A 178 -13.46 15.30 17.23
N LEU A 179 -12.64 14.64 18.06
CA LEU A 179 -13.07 13.56 18.96
C LEU A 179 -13.26 14.06 20.38
N ASP A 180 -14.32 13.59 21.04
CA ASP A 180 -14.49 13.78 22.47
C ASP A 180 -13.56 12.87 23.30
N ALA A 181 -13.48 13.13 24.60
CA ALA A 181 -12.64 12.35 25.50
C ALA A 181 -13.03 10.87 25.60
N ALA A 182 -14.29 10.52 25.38
CA ALA A 182 -14.74 9.13 25.42
C ALA A 182 -14.33 8.38 24.15
N ALA A 183 -14.49 8.97 22.97
CA ALA A 183 -14.05 8.46 21.68
C ALA A 183 -12.52 8.27 21.66
N MET A 184 -11.76 9.26 22.15
CA MET A 184 -10.31 9.12 22.29
C MET A 184 -9.90 7.94 23.18
N ARG A 185 -10.62 7.70 24.30
CA ARG A 185 -10.34 6.54 25.18
C ARG A 185 -10.65 5.22 24.47
N ARG A 186 -11.79 5.11 23.79
CA ARG A 186 -12.17 3.91 23.03
C ARG A 186 -11.19 3.61 21.91
N ALA A 187 -10.78 4.61 21.14
CA ALA A 187 -9.78 4.46 20.09
C ALA A 187 -8.41 3.99 20.63
N ARG A 188 -7.94 4.55 21.76
CA ARG A 188 -6.70 4.11 22.43
C ARG A 188 -6.76 2.66 22.86
N GLU A 189 -7.89 2.25 23.42
CA GLU A 189 -8.12 0.89 23.87
C GLU A 189 -8.22 -0.08 22.69
N LEU A 190 -8.95 0.28 21.64
CA LEU A 190 -9.04 -0.50 20.41
C LEU A 190 -7.66 -0.69 19.77
N ALA A 191 -6.87 0.37 19.64
CA ALA A 191 -5.51 0.30 19.12
C ALA A 191 -4.60 -0.62 19.94
N ARG A 192 -4.70 -0.56 21.28
CA ARG A 192 -3.97 -1.44 22.20
C ARG A 192 -4.38 -2.90 22.00
N GLN A 193 -5.69 -3.18 21.96
CA GLN A 193 -6.21 -4.54 21.76
C GLN A 193 -5.77 -5.13 20.42
N MET A 194 -5.81 -4.35 19.33
CA MET A 194 -5.33 -4.81 18.02
C MET A 194 -3.83 -5.08 18.03
N HIS A 195 -3.03 -4.21 18.65
CA HIS A 195 -1.58 -4.38 18.76
C HIS A 195 -1.21 -5.67 19.50
N GLU A 196 -1.87 -5.94 20.63
CA GLU A 196 -1.65 -7.16 21.40
C GLU A 196 -2.16 -8.40 20.66
N ARG A 197 -3.39 -8.35 20.12
CA ARG A 197 -4.05 -9.54 19.55
C ARG A 197 -3.49 -9.96 18.19
N HIS A 198 -3.13 -9.00 17.33
CA HIS A 198 -2.79 -9.27 15.93
C HIS A 198 -1.29 -9.14 15.65
N PHE A 199 -0.56 -8.41 16.51
CA PHE A 199 0.87 -8.16 16.32
C PHE A 199 1.71 -8.59 17.53
N GLU A 200 1.11 -9.21 18.55
CA GLU A 200 1.79 -9.71 19.75
C GLU A 200 2.59 -8.61 20.48
N GLY A 201 2.13 -7.36 20.39
CA GLY A 201 2.82 -6.22 20.98
C GLY A 201 4.16 -5.87 20.32
N ARG A 202 4.52 -6.50 19.20
CA ARG A 202 5.80 -6.27 18.51
C ARG A 202 5.88 -4.85 17.94
N LYS A 203 7.09 -4.29 17.92
CA LYS A 203 7.43 -3.12 17.11
C LYS A 203 8.16 -3.60 15.87
N LEU A 204 7.84 -3.00 14.73
CA LEU A 204 8.48 -3.26 13.46
C LEU A 204 9.47 -2.14 13.19
N ASP A 205 10.73 -2.51 12.97
CA ASP A 205 11.75 -1.59 12.48
C ASP A 205 11.43 -1.30 11.01
N GLY A 206 10.77 -0.18 10.71
CA GLY A 206 10.35 0.06 9.34
C GLY A 206 10.04 1.50 8.99
N LYS A 207 10.69 1.99 7.93
CA LYS A 207 10.25 3.17 7.19
C LYS A 207 8.90 2.82 6.52
N LEU A 208 7.99 3.79 6.40
CA LEU A 208 6.67 3.62 5.75
C LEU A 208 6.72 2.93 4.37
N ALA A 209 7.85 3.02 3.68
CA ALA A 209 8.18 2.31 2.44
C ALA A 209 8.22 0.77 2.55
N HIS A 210 7.89 0.18 3.71
CA HIS A 210 7.84 -1.28 3.94
C HIS A 210 6.40 -1.76 4.19
N VAL A 211 5.43 -0.83 4.18
CA VAL A 211 4.10 -1.02 4.76
C VAL A 211 2.99 -0.82 3.72
N LEU A 212 3.30 -0.45 2.48
CA LEU A 212 2.32 -0.50 1.40
C LEU A 212 2.66 -1.71 0.50
N PRO A 213 1.68 -2.22 -0.25
CA PRO A 213 1.94 -3.18 -1.32
C PRO A 213 3.15 -2.75 -2.19
N PRO A 214 4.05 -3.67 -2.58
CA PRO A 214 5.23 -3.37 -3.39
C PRO A 214 4.93 -2.72 -4.74
N ALA A 215 3.74 -2.96 -5.32
CA ALA A 215 3.23 -2.21 -6.46
C ALA A 215 3.16 -0.68 -6.17
N LEU A 216 3.05 -0.27 -4.91
CA LEU A 216 3.02 1.12 -4.44
C LEU A 216 4.38 1.66 -3.95
N GLN A 217 5.48 0.87 -3.96
CA GLN A 217 6.72 1.23 -3.23
C GLN A 217 8.05 0.94 -3.96
N ARG A 218 9.11 1.61 -3.51
CA ARG A 218 10.53 1.35 -3.85
C ARG A 218 11.06 0.13 -3.03
N PRO A 219 11.95 -0.71 -3.58
CA PRO A 219 12.35 -1.98 -2.96
C PRO A 219 13.42 -1.88 -1.86
N ASP A 220 14.13 -0.77 -1.73
CA ASP A 220 15.07 -0.49 -0.62
C ASP A 220 14.38 -0.45 0.76
N GLY A 221 13.09 -0.73 0.79
CA GLY A 221 12.33 -1.01 1.98
C GLY A 221 11.88 -2.44 2.28
N TYR A 222 11.99 -3.41 1.38
CA TYR A 222 11.55 -4.76 1.72
C TYR A 222 12.75 -5.68 1.99
N PRO A 223 13.09 -5.96 3.27
CA PRO A 223 14.11 -6.95 3.59
C PRO A 223 13.65 -8.39 3.32
N GLN A 224 12.37 -8.61 3.00
CA GLN A 224 11.76 -9.93 2.76
C GLN A 224 10.74 -9.86 1.62
N ASP A 225 10.59 -10.97 0.89
CA ASP A 225 9.56 -11.11 -0.13
C ASP A 225 8.17 -11.20 0.53
N PRO A 226 7.30 -10.20 0.35
CA PRO A 226 6.05 -10.10 1.09
C PRO A 226 5.03 -11.17 0.71
N CYS A 227 5.27 -11.89 -0.38
CA CYS A 227 4.45 -13.01 -0.80
C CYS A 227 4.82 -14.35 -0.11
N VAL A 228 5.81 -14.34 0.79
CA VAL A 228 6.22 -15.48 1.62
C VAL A 228 5.60 -15.33 3.02
N PRO A 229 4.93 -16.36 3.56
CA PRO A 229 4.52 -16.36 4.96
C PRO A 229 5.75 -16.29 5.87
N GLU A 230 5.73 -15.45 6.91
CA GLU A 230 6.70 -15.60 8.00
C GLU A 230 6.49 -17.00 8.62
N ALA A 231 7.58 -17.77 8.73
CA ALA A 231 7.60 -19.14 9.22
C ALA A 231 7.38 -19.21 10.74
#